data_AF-A0A6J2N1Y5-F1
#
_entry.id   AF-A0A6J2N1Y5-F1
#
_cell.length_a   1.000
_cell.length_b   1.000
_cell.length_c   1.000
_cell.angle_alpha   90.00
_cell.angle_beta   90.00
_cell.angle_gamma   90.00
#
_symmetry.space_group_name_H-M   'P 1'
#
loop_
_entity.id
_entity.type
_entity.pdbx_description
1 polymer ?
#
loop_
_entity_poly.entity_id
_entity_poly.type
_entity_poly.pdbx_seq_one_letter_code
_entity_poly.pdbx_strand_id
1 'polypeptide(L)'
;MVVGAFPMAKLLYLGIRQVSKPLANRIKEAARRSEFFKTYICLPPAQLYHWVEMRTKMRIMGFRGTAIKPLNEEAAAELGAELLGEATIFIVGGGCLVMEYWRHQAQQRHKEEEQRAAWGAMQDEVGRLALAVEVLQTQVQQAALPSALEELRAQVQEVRAQLHVRDRDARSTPKAVSASEK
;
A
#
# COMPACT_ATOMS: atom_id res chain seq x y z
N MET A 1 5.38 -4.76 -8.63
CA MET A 1 6.00 -3.59 -9.29
C MET A 1 5.81 -2.35 -8.40
N VAL A 2 6.78 -2.06 -7.53
CA VAL A 2 6.80 -0.82 -6.72
C VAL A 2 7.89 0.08 -7.29
N VAL A 3 7.67 0.59 -8.51
CA VAL A 3 8.61 1.48 -9.21
C VAL A 3 8.07 2.92 -9.28
N GLY A 4 6.84 3.17 -8.81
CA GLY A 4 6.21 4.51 -8.86
C GLY A 4 6.54 5.45 -7.70
N ALA A 5 6.97 4.94 -6.53
CA ALA A 5 7.21 5.78 -5.35
C ALA A 5 8.58 6.48 -5.34
N PHE A 6 9.61 5.80 -5.87
CA PHE A 6 11.00 6.29 -5.88
C PHE A 6 11.23 7.51 -6.80
N PRO A 7 10.59 7.62 -7.99
CA PRO A 7 10.72 8.81 -8.84
C PRO A 7 9.96 10.02 -8.29
N MET A 8 8.76 9.82 -7.74
CA MET A 8 7.92 10.91 -7.23
C MET A 8 8.51 11.55 -5.98
N ALA A 9 9.00 10.74 -5.03
CA ALA A 9 9.69 11.27 -3.85
C ALA A 9 10.95 12.06 -4.21
N LYS A 10 11.69 11.60 -5.23
CA LYS A 10 12.92 12.26 -5.69
C LYS A 10 12.62 13.55 -6.46
N LEU A 11 11.57 13.59 -7.27
CA LEU A 11 11.10 14.80 -7.94
C LEU A 11 10.55 15.82 -6.94
N LEU A 12 9.83 15.38 -5.91
CA LEU A 12 9.35 16.24 -4.84
C LEU A 12 10.53 16.83 -4.05
N TYR A 13 11.51 16.00 -3.67
CA TYR A 13 12.73 16.47 -2.99
C TYR A 13 13.54 17.48 -3.83
N LEU A 14 13.71 17.20 -5.13
CA LEU A 14 14.40 18.10 -6.04
C LEU A 14 13.59 19.38 -6.27
N GLY A 15 12.28 19.29 -6.46
CA GLY A 15 11.39 20.44 -6.63
C GLY A 15 11.38 21.36 -5.42
N ILE A 16 11.27 20.79 -4.21
CA ILE A 16 11.44 21.54 -2.96
C ILE A 16 12.80 22.21 -2.97
N ARG A 17 13.91 21.49 -3.15
CA ARG A 17 15.25 22.08 -3.12
C ARG A 17 15.47 23.19 -4.16
N GLN A 18 14.87 23.06 -5.34
CA GLN A 18 14.99 24.01 -6.45
C GLN A 18 14.18 25.28 -6.24
N VAL A 19 13.01 25.19 -5.59
CA VAL A 19 12.18 26.36 -5.24
C VAL A 19 12.68 27.00 -3.95
N SER A 20 13.15 26.20 -3.00
CA SER A 20 13.62 26.62 -1.69
C SER A 20 14.81 27.56 -1.74
N LYS A 21 15.83 27.27 -2.55
CA LYS A 21 17.01 28.14 -2.68
C LYS A 21 16.68 29.56 -3.20
N PRO A 22 16.01 29.73 -4.36
CA PRO A 22 15.67 31.06 -4.87
C PRO A 22 14.63 31.76 -4.00
N LEU A 23 13.67 31.03 -3.41
CA LEU A 23 12.66 31.62 -2.54
C LEU A 23 13.26 32.10 -1.21
N ALA A 24 14.13 31.30 -0.57
CA ALA A 24 14.84 31.72 0.64
C ALA A 24 15.74 32.93 0.39
N ASN A 25 16.44 32.99 -0.75
CA ASN A 25 17.26 34.15 -1.11
C ASN A 25 16.40 35.41 -1.34
N ARG A 26 15.26 35.28 -2.03
CA ARG A 26 14.32 36.39 -2.26
C ARG A 26 13.66 36.87 -0.96
N ILE A 27 13.32 35.94 -0.07
CA ILE A 27 12.75 36.27 1.25
C ILE A 27 13.81 36.88 2.17
N LYS A 28 15.06 36.39 2.16
CA LYS A 28 16.18 37.01 2.88
C LYS A 28 16.42 38.46 2.40
N GLU A 29 16.39 38.70 1.09
CA GLU A 29 16.50 40.05 0.51
C GLU A 29 15.29 40.94 0.84
N ALA A 30 14.07 40.40 0.81
CA ALA A 30 12.85 41.11 1.16
C ALA A 30 12.80 41.44 2.67
N ALA A 31 13.24 40.52 3.53
CA ALA A 31 13.37 40.72 4.98
C ALA A 31 14.42 41.79 5.31
N ARG A 32 15.54 41.83 4.57
CA ARG A 32 16.55 42.90 4.70
C ARG A 32 16.02 44.29 4.30
N ARG A 33 15.08 44.37 3.34
CA ARG A 33 14.43 45.62 2.91
C ARG A 33 13.20 46.01 3.74
N SER A 34 12.65 45.08 4.52
CA SER A 34 11.40 45.25 5.27
C SER A 34 11.67 45.69 6.72
N GLU A 35 11.34 46.94 7.03
CA GLU A 35 11.34 47.46 8.42
C GLU A 35 10.36 46.70 9.32
N PHE A 36 9.32 46.09 8.75
CA PHE A 36 8.39 45.21 9.48
C PHE A 36 9.08 43.95 10.01
N PHE A 37 10.06 43.41 9.29
CA PHE A 37 10.77 42.20 9.70
C PHE A 37 11.78 42.47 10.81
N LYS A 38 12.51 43.59 10.71
CA LYS A 38 13.34 44.10 11.81
C LYS A 38 12.50 44.38 13.06
N THR A 39 11.30 44.94 12.89
CA THR A 39 10.42 45.35 13.99
C THR A 39 9.65 44.22 14.65
N TYR A 40 9.16 43.24 13.89
CA TYR A 40 8.27 42.21 14.42
C TYR A 40 8.98 40.90 14.76
N ILE A 41 10.18 40.66 14.20
CA ILE A 41 10.92 39.39 14.38
C ILE A 41 12.27 39.62 15.08
N CYS A 42 12.97 40.72 14.79
CA CYS A 42 14.29 40.98 15.40
C CYS A 42 14.18 41.78 16.72
N LEU A 43 13.23 42.71 16.80
CA LEU A 43 12.99 43.58 17.96
C LEU A 43 12.37 42.87 19.19
N PRO A 44 11.44 41.89 19.10
CA PRO A 44 10.91 41.23 20.29
C PRO A 44 11.95 40.41 21.08
N PRO A 45 12.82 39.60 20.45
CA PRO A 45 13.91 38.93 21.16
C PRO A 45 14.92 39.92 21.74
N ALA A 46 15.21 41.02 21.03
CA ALA A 46 16.10 42.08 21.51
C ALA A 46 15.53 42.81 22.74
N GLN A 47 14.23 43.13 22.73
CA GLN A 47 13.53 43.72 23.87
C GLN A 47 13.43 42.75 25.05
N LEU A 48 13.22 41.45 24.79
CA LEU A 48 13.22 40.42 25.83
C LEU A 48 14.61 40.26 26.45
N TYR A 49 15.67 40.27 25.64
CA TYR A 49 17.05 40.19 26.11
C TYR A 49 17.40 41.41 26.96
N HIS A 50 17.06 42.61 26.51
CA HIS A 50 17.24 43.84 27.29
C HIS A 50 16.44 43.81 28.60
N TRP A 51 15.20 43.30 28.57
CA TRP A 51 14.38 43.15 29.77
C TRP A 51 14.98 42.15 30.77
N VAL A 52 15.42 40.97 30.30
CA VAL A 52 16.06 39.94 31.14
C VAL A 52 17.40 40.42 31.69
N GLU A 53 18.23 41.06 30.86
CA GLU A 53 19.52 41.61 31.23
C GLU A 53 19.37 42.73 32.27
N MET A 54 18.48 43.70 32.03
CA MET A 54 18.15 44.76 33.00
C MET A 54 17.60 44.19 34.31
N ARG A 55 16.68 43.23 34.25
CA ARG A 55 16.08 42.58 35.43
C ARG A 55 17.12 41.82 36.25
N THR A 56 18.07 41.17 35.59
CA THR A 56 19.11 40.35 36.22
C THR A 56 20.23 41.23 36.79
N LYS A 57 20.70 42.23 36.03
CA LYS A 57 21.74 43.17 36.47
C LYS A 57 21.26 44.04 37.65
N MET A 58 19.99 44.45 37.66
CA MET A 58 19.35 45.14 38.80
C MET A 58 19.24 44.27 40.04
N ARG A 59 19.03 42.95 39.87
CA ARG A 59 18.87 42.00 40.99
C ARG A 59 20.20 41.56 41.60
N ILE A 60 21.28 41.57 40.81
CA ILE A 60 22.62 41.10 41.23
C ILE A 60 23.50 42.25 41.74
N MET A 61 23.48 43.44 41.13
CA MET A 61 24.45 44.51 41.44
C MET A 61 23.87 45.73 42.18
N GLY A 62 22.56 45.82 42.40
CA GLY A 62 21.95 46.84 43.28
C GLY A 62 22.09 48.32 42.87
N PHE A 63 22.70 48.64 41.72
CA PHE A 63 22.82 50.02 41.21
C PHE A 63 22.22 50.21 39.81
N ARG A 64 21.61 51.38 39.63
CA ARG A 64 20.88 51.82 38.44
C ARG A 64 21.85 52.39 37.40
N GLY A 65 21.70 51.95 36.15
CA GLY A 65 22.16 52.69 34.98
C GLY A 65 23.60 52.42 34.55
N THR A 66 23.75 51.61 33.51
CA THR A 66 24.80 51.83 32.50
C THR A 66 24.28 51.23 31.20
N ALA A 67 23.98 52.13 30.25
CA ALA A 67 23.47 51.81 28.94
C ALA A 67 24.45 50.88 28.21
N ILE A 68 23.95 49.71 27.83
CA ILE A 68 24.73 48.70 27.11
C ILE A 68 24.57 48.98 25.62
N LYS A 69 25.70 48.96 24.92
CA LYS A 69 25.91 49.36 23.52
C LYS A 69 24.98 48.59 22.58
N PRO A 70 24.21 49.27 21.70
CA PRO A 70 23.34 48.61 20.72
C PRO A 70 24.22 47.98 19.63
N LEU A 71 24.60 46.73 19.80
CA LEU A 71 25.29 45.98 18.77
C LEU A 71 25.04 44.48 18.91
N ASN A 72 23.82 44.07 18.59
CA ASN A 72 23.54 42.72 18.13
C ASN A 72 22.32 42.66 17.20
N GLU A 73 21.84 43.83 16.74
CA GLU A 73 20.64 43.93 15.90
C GLU A 73 20.89 43.39 14.50
N GLU A 74 22.08 43.63 13.94
CA GLU A 74 22.45 43.11 12.61
C GLU A 74 22.62 41.58 12.63
N ALA A 75 23.26 41.03 13.67
CA ALA A 75 23.43 39.58 13.80
C ALA A 75 22.10 38.87 14.11
N ALA A 76 21.24 39.47 14.95
CA ALA A 76 19.88 38.96 15.20
C ALA A 76 19.02 39.01 13.93
N ALA A 77 19.17 40.06 13.12
CA ALA A 77 18.47 40.17 11.84
C ALA A 77 18.96 39.13 10.82
N GLU A 78 20.25 38.83 10.78
CA GLU A 78 20.80 37.79 9.92
C GLU A 78 20.30 36.40 10.31
N LEU A 79 20.33 36.07 11.61
CA LEU A 79 19.80 34.81 12.13
C LEU A 79 18.29 34.67 11.93
N GLY A 80 17.53 35.76 12.16
CA GLY A 80 16.07 35.79 11.95
C GLY A 80 15.69 35.63 10.48
N ALA A 81 16.46 36.22 9.57
CA ALA A 81 16.25 36.06 8.13
C ALA A 81 16.57 34.62 7.66
N GLU A 82 17.57 33.97 8.26
CA GLU A 82 17.87 32.56 8.02
C GLU A 82 16.76 31.63 8.51
N LEU A 83 16.35 31.78 9.77
CA LEU A 83 15.27 30.99 10.36
C LEU A 83 13.96 31.12 9.57
N LEU A 84 13.62 32.32 9.11
CA LEU A 84 12.39 32.54 8.37
C LEU A 84 12.45 32.05 6.93
N GLY A 85 13.62 32.10 6.30
CA GLY A 85 13.85 31.44 5.02
C GLY A 85 13.59 29.93 5.13
N GLU A 86 14.14 29.29 6.16
CA GLU A 86 13.92 27.87 6.43
C GLU A 86 12.46 27.56 6.79
N ALA A 87 11.85 28.35 7.68
CA ALA A 87 10.45 28.17 8.08
C ALA A 87 9.50 28.27 6.88
N THR A 88 9.74 29.21 5.95
CA THR A 88 8.89 29.34 4.76
C THR A 88 8.99 28.12 3.86
N ILE A 89 10.20 27.58 3.67
CA ILE A 89 10.42 26.34 2.92
C ILE A 89 9.67 25.18 3.57
N PHE A 90 9.77 25.04 4.89
CA PHE A 90 9.08 23.98 5.63
C PHE A 90 7.56 24.11 5.54
N ILE A 91 7.02 25.32 5.64
CA ILE A 91 5.58 25.56 5.53
C ILE A 91 5.08 25.26 4.12
N VAL A 92 5.77 25.74 3.09
CA VAL A 92 5.37 25.51 1.69
C VAL A 92 5.51 24.04 1.32
N GLY A 93 6.66 23.44 1.61
CA GLY A 93 6.92 22.02 1.32
C GLY A 93 6.03 21.08 2.13
N GLY A 94 5.90 21.32 3.43
CA GLY A 94 5.03 20.56 4.32
C GLY A 94 3.55 20.74 3.98
N GLY A 95 3.12 21.96 3.67
CA GLY A 95 1.76 22.27 3.23
C GLY A 95 1.38 21.56 1.93
N CYS A 96 2.26 21.58 0.92
CA CYS A 96 2.06 20.81 -0.31
C CYS A 96 1.97 19.31 -0.04
N LEU A 97 2.82 18.76 0.83
CA LEU A 97 2.79 17.34 1.19
C LEU A 97 1.47 16.96 1.89
N VAL A 98 1.01 17.77 2.85
CA VAL A 98 -0.26 17.54 3.56
C VAL A 98 -1.44 17.64 2.60
N MET A 99 -1.45 18.64 1.71
CA MET A 99 -2.49 18.79 0.69
C MET A 99 -2.53 17.59 -0.25
N GLU A 100 -1.36 17.13 -0.73
CA GLU A 100 -1.29 15.95 -1.58
C GLU A 100 -1.68 14.68 -0.84
N TYR A 101 -1.32 14.55 0.44
CA TYR A 101 -1.76 13.44 1.29
C TYR A 101 -3.29 13.41 1.42
N TRP A 102 -3.94 14.55 1.66
CA TRP A 102 -5.40 14.64 1.70
C TRP A 102 -6.03 14.31 0.34
N ARG A 103 -5.47 14.84 -0.75
CA ARG A 103 -5.93 14.52 -2.12
C ARG A 103 -5.79 13.03 -2.43
N HIS A 104 -4.68 12.42 -2.02
CA HIS A 104 -4.40 11.01 -2.24
C HIS A 104 -5.33 10.11 -1.43
N GLN A 105 -5.63 10.48 -0.17
CA GLN A 105 -6.62 9.78 0.66
C GLN A 105 -8.01 9.76 0.02
N ALA A 106 -8.45 10.88 -0.56
CA ALA A 106 -9.73 10.95 -1.27
C ALA A 106 -9.77 10.02 -2.49
N GLN A 107 -8.68 9.95 -3.27
CA GLN A 107 -8.59 9.08 -4.45
C GLN A 107 -8.40 7.59 -4.12
N GLN A 108 -7.73 7.27 -3.01
CA GLN A 108 -7.50 5.88 -2.61
C GLN A 108 -8.80 5.19 -2.20
N ARG A 109 -9.73 5.89 -1.55
CA ARG A 109 -11.02 5.31 -1.15
C ARG A 109 -11.82 4.79 -2.33
N HIS A 110 -11.87 5.54 -3.42
CA HIS A 110 -12.56 5.11 -4.65
C HIS A 110 -11.91 3.86 -5.27
N LYS A 111 -10.57 3.79 -5.27
CA LYS A 111 -9.83 2.63 -5.77
C LYS A 111 -10.00 1.39 -4.88
N GLU A 112 -10.03 1.58 -3.57
CA GLU A 112 -10.27 0.49 -2.62
C GLU A 112 -11.70 -0.05 -2.75
N GLU A 113 -12.69 0.81 -2.99
CA GLU A 113 -14.07 0.41 -3.24
C GLU A 113 -14.19 -0.42 -4.52
N GLU A 114 -13.58 0.03 -5.63
CA GLU A 114 -13.54 -0.73 -6.89
C GLU A 114 -12.85 -2.09 -6.73
N GLN A 115 -11.70 -2.12 -6.03
CA GLN A 115 -10.98 -3.38 -5.78
C GLN A 115 -11.76 -4.34 -4.89
N ARG A 116 -12.44 -3.82 -3.85
CA ARG A 116 -13.30 -4.64 -2.98
C ARG A 116 -14.51 -5.18 -3.73
N ALA A 117 -15.13 -4.38 -4.60
CA ALA A 117 -16.22 -4.83 -5.45
C ALA A 117 -15.77 -5.92 -6.42
N ALA A 118 -14.61 -5.77 -7.06
CA ALA A 118 -14.03 -6.79 -7.94
C ALA A 118 -13.71 -8.09 -7.19
N TRP A 119 -13.17 -7.99 -5.97
CA TRP A 119 -12.89 -9.15 -5.13
C TRP A 119 -14.16 -9.89 -4.70
N GLY A 120 -15.21 -9.14 -4.33
CA GLY A 120 -16.51 -9.70 -4.00
C GLY A 120 -17.14 -10.44 -5.18
N ALA A 121 -17.12 -9.85 -6.37
CA ALA A 121 -17.62 -10.49 -7.58
C ALA A 121 -16.87 -11.80 -7.91
N MET A 122 -15.54 -11.83 -7.73
CA MET A 122 -14.75 -13.02 -7.94
C MET A 122 -15.05 -14.11 -6.89
N GLN A 123 -15.27 -13.75 -5.63
CA GLN A 123 -15.71 -14.69 -4.60
C GLN A 123 -17.09 -15.27 -4.90
N ASP A 124 -18.03 -14.45 -5.35
CA ASP A 124 -19.37 -14.90 -5.75
C ASP A 124 -19.30 -15.88 -6.92
N GLU A 125 -18.46 -15.61 -7.92
CA GLU A 125 -18.29 -16.50 -9.06
C GLU A 125 -17.65 -17.84 -8.65
N VAL A 126 -16.66 -17.82 -7.76
CA VAL A 126 -16.08 -19.03 -7.18
C VAL A 126 -17.12 -19.81 -6.37
N GLY A 127 -17.94 -19.12 -5.56
CA GLY A 127 -19.03 -19.75 -4.80
C GLY A 127 -20.07 -20.39 -5.71
N ARG A 128 -20.46 -19.72 -6.79
CA ARG A 128 -21.37 -20.26 -7.82
C ARG A 128 -20.78 -21.50 -8.49
N LEU A 129 -19.50 -21.48 -8.83
CA LEU A 129 -18.81 -22.63 -9.39
C LEU A 129 -18.75 -23.80 -8.41
N ALA A 130 -18.45 -23.53 -7.14
CA ALA A 130 -18.41 -24.55 -6.10
C ALA A 130 -19.76 -25.24 -5.92
N LEU A 131 -20.85 -24.47 -5.87
CA LEU A 131 -22.21 -25.01 -5.82
C LEU A 131 -22.55 -25.83 -7.08
N ALA A 132 -22.18 -25.36 -8.27
CA ALA A 132 -22.40 -26.09 -9.51
C ALA A 132 -21.65 -27.44 -9.52
N VAL A 133 -20.42 -27.46 -9.00
CA VAL A 133 -19.63 -28.69 -8.83
C VAL A 133 -20.29 -29.63 -7.83
N GLU A 134 -20.76 -29.13 -6.69
CA GLU A 134 -21.44 -29.94 -5.66
C GLU A 134 -22.75 -30.55 -6.18
N VAL A 135 -23.54 -29.78 -6.93
CA VAL A 135 -24.74 -30.27 -7.61
C VAL A 135 -24.40 -31.32 -8.66
N LEU A 136 -23.36 -31.09 -9.47
CA LEU A 136 -22.97 -32.07 -10.48
C LEU A 136 -22.44 -33.36 -9.84
N GLN A 137 -21.67 -33.25 -8.77
CA GLN A 137 -21.15 -34.38 -8.01
C GLN A 137 -22.28 -35.20 -7.39
N THR A 138 -23.26 -34.54 -6.77
CA THR A 138 -24.46 -35.23 -6.24
C THR A 138 -25.27 -35.90 -7.34
N GLN A 139 -25.44 -35.28 -8.52
CA GLN A 139 -26.10 -35.92 -9.65
C GLN A 139 -25.33 -37.15 -10.15
N VAL A 140 -24.01 -37.10 -10.25
CA VAL A 140 -23.18 -38.26 -10.62
C VAL A 140 -23.31 -39.40 -9.60
N GLN A 141 -23.36 -39.06 -8.30
CA GLN A 141 -23.55 -40.02 -7.23
C GLN A 141 -24.97 -40.64 -7.25
N GLN A 142 -25.99 -39.81 -7.42
CA GLN A 142 -27.40 -40.24 -7.40
C GLN A 142 -27.83 -40.95 -8.66
N ALA A 143 -27.25 -40.63 -9.82
CA ALA A 143 -27.55 -41.30 -11.08
C ALA A 143 -27.16 -42.79 -11.09
N ALA A 144 -26.64 -43.33 -9.96
CA ALA A 144 -26.18 -44.70 -9.82
C ALA A 144 -25.15 -45.07 -10.91
N LEU A 145 -24.55 -44.08 -11.59
CA LEU A 145 -23.62 -44.27 -12.68
C LEU A 145 -22.43 -45.14 -12.27
N PRO A 146 -21.80 -44.94 -11.08
CA PRO A 146 -20.74 -45.83 -10.63
C PRO A 146 -21.23 -47.24 -10.31
N SER A 147 -22.38 -47.40 -9.65
CA SER A 147 -22.93 -48.73 -9.31
C SER A 147 -23.44 -49.50 -10.55
N ALA A 148 -24.05 -48.81 -11.52
CA ALA A 148 -24.49 -49.39 -12.78
C ALA A 148 -23.30 -49.78 -13.67
N LEU A 149 -22.20 -49.02 -13.64
CA LEU A 149 -20.96 -49.40 -14.31
C LEU A 149 -20.28 -50.61 -13.64
N GLU A 150 -20.34 -50.72 -12.31
CA GLU A 150 -19.85 -51.88 -11.58
C GLU A 150 -20.68 -53.14 -11.88
N GLU A 151 -22.01 -53.05 -11.89
CA GLU A 151 -22.90 -54.14 -12.27
C GLU A 151 -22.67 -54.59 -13.73
N LEU A 152 -22.54 -53.65 -14.67
CA LEU A 152 -22.27 -53.97 -16.07
C LEU A 152 -20.90 -54.65 -16.23
N ARG A 153 -19.87 -54.21 -15.50
CA ARG A 153 -18.56 -54.87 -15.47
C ARG A 153 -18.64 -56.29 -14.92
N ALA A 154 -19.39 -56.50 -13.84
CA ALA A 154 -19.59 -57.82 -13.25
C ALA A 154 -20.26 -58.77 -14.24
N GLN A 155 -21.33 -58.32 -14.92
CA GLN A 155 -21.99 -59.11 -15.96
C GLN A 155 -21.06 -59.48 -17.12
N VAL A 156 -20.24 -58.53 -17.59
CA VAL A 156 -19.28 -58.80 -18.68
C VAL A 156 -18.20 -59.80 -18.24
N GLN A 157 -17.72 -59.74 -16.99
CA GLN A 157 -16.76 -60.70 -16.47
C GLN A 157 -17.36 -62.10 -16.33
N GLU A 158 -18.62 -62.20 -15.91
CA GLU A 158 -19.31 -63.47 -15.78
C GLU A 158 -19.57 -64.12 -17.15
N VAL A 159 -20.04 -63.34 -18.13
CA VAL A 159 -20.19 -63.81 -19.51
C VAL A 159 -18.85 -64.26 -20.10
N ARG A 160 -17.77 -63.53 -19.82
CA ARG A 160 -16.41 -63.92 -20.23
C ARG A 160 -15.95 -65.21 -19.56
N ALA A 161 -16.25 -65.43 -18.28
CA ALA A 161 -15.94 -66.66 -17.57
C ALA A 161 -16.72 -67.86 -18.13
N GLN A 162 -18.01 -67.67 -18.43
CA GLN A 162 -18.86 -68.68 -19.07
C GLN A 162 -18.36 -69.04 -20.48
N LEU A 163 -17.91 -68.06 -21.26
CA LEU A 163 -17.29 -68.30 -22.56
C LEU A 163 -15.97 -69.09 -22.42
N HIS A 164 -15.14 -68.80 -21.43
CA HIS A 164 -13.93 -69.56 -21.17
C HIS A 164 -14.20 -71.01 -20.74
N VAL A 165 -15.24 -71.26 -19.95
CA VAL A 165 -15.65 -72.63 -19.57
C VAL A 165 -16.22 -73.37 -20.78
N ARG A 166 -17.09 -72.73 -21.58
CA ARG A 166 -17.66 -73.31 -22.81
C ARG A 166 -16.57 -73.67 -23.84
N ASP A 167 -15.58 -72.80 -24.01
CA ASP A 167 -14.46 -73.02 -24.94
C ASP A 167 -13.47 -74.09 -24.43
N ARG A 168 -13.42 -74.31 -23.11
CA ARG A 168 -12.68 -75.42 -22.48
C ARG A 168 -13.43 -76.75 -22.66
N ASP A 169 -14.75 -76.75 -22.48
CA ASP A 169 -15.62 -77.92 -22.68
C ASP A 169 -15.65 -78.38 -24.15
N ALA A 170 -15.70 -77.43 -25.09
CA ALA A 170 -15.58 -77.70 -26.53
C ALA A 170 -14.21 -78.28 -26.92
N ARG A 171 -13.17 -78.01 -26.12
CA ARG A 171 -11.83 -78.57 -26.30
C ARG A 171 -11.67 -79.93 -25.61
N SER A 172 -12.54 -80.28 -24.66
CA SER A 172 -12.52 -81.55 -23.93
C SER A 172 -13.49 -82.60 -24.45
N THR A 173 -14.41 -82.29 -25.37
CA THR A 173 -15.14 -83.35 -26.11
C THR A 173 -14.18 -84.05 -27.07
N PRO A 174 -13.74 -85.29 -26.78
CA PRO A 174 -13.00 -86.08 -27.75
C PRO A 174 -13.99 -86.49 -28.83
N LYS A 175 -13.52 -86.48 -30.06
CA LYS A 175 -14.18 -87.04 -31.23
C LYS A 175 -14.48 -88.53 -30.97
N ALA A 176 -15.64 -88.85 -30.42
CA ALA A 176 -16.12 -90.22 -30.23
C ALA A 176 -17.56 -90.32 -30.73
N VAL A 177 -17.73 -90.28 -32.05
CA VAL A 177 -18.89 -90.88 -32.71
C VAL A 177 -18.42 -92.21 -33.29
N SER A 178 -18.91 -93.25 -32.62
CA SER A 178 -18.93 -94.67 -32.99
C SER A 178 -19.46 -94.91 -34.41
N ALA A 179 -18.87 -95.86 -35.12
CA ALA A 179 -19.65 -96.80 -35.94
C ALA A 179 -18.94 -98.16 -35.99
N SER A 180 -19.36 -99.02 -35.07
CA SER A 180 -19.27 -100.48 -35.18
C SER A 180 -20.32 -100.98 -36.17
N GLU A 181 -19.92 -102.04 -36.88
CA GLU A 181 -20.72 -103.14 -37.43
C GLU A 181 -21.26 -103.13 -38.88
N LYS A 182 -20.81 -104.20 -39.57
CA LYS A 182 -21.32 -104.93 -40.74
C LYS A 182 -20.74 -104.61 -42.12
#